data_AF-A0A9D1BVX3-F1
#
_entry.id   AF-A0A9D1BVX3-F1
#
_cell.length_a   1.000
_cell.length_b   1.000
_cell.length_c   1.000
_cell.angle_alpha   90.00
_cell.angle_beta   90.00
_cell.angle_gamma   90.00
#
_symmetry.space_group_name_H-M   'P 1'
#
loop_
_entity.id
_entity.type
_entity.pdbx_description
1 polymer ?
#
loop_
_entity_poly.entity_id
_entity_poly.type
_entity_poly.pdbx_seq_one_letter_code
_entity_poly.pdbx_strand_id
1 'polypeptide(L)'
;MNYKSLSILLLTALYFVSSHYWYCCHIRAACYGCATKVQAAPPIIMASPEATSVLTFEWSAAKPKVLSSFEDEKAKWLAGKSADNLLIITGRYYGGEEYQGNYGDLGLARADAVRKLLLLDLPDERMRLQSKKIVKRNIKTKAPFESVDLEWRAAPEEITAVLDFGNKAIIHFPEGSYNKESNKKIDAFLAALAERVKATGETVFITGHTDAVGKAKNNLRLGKKRALRIRRILRQKKVPRDQLVVNSKGEAEPVASNETASGRAQNRRVVIEIK
;
A
#
# COMPACT_ATOMS: atom_id res chain seq x y z
N MET A 1 -49.94 -51.51 29.31
CA MET A 1 -49.06 -51.16 28.17
C MET A 1 -48.92 -52.41 27.31
N ASN A 2 -49.28 -52.37 26.02
CA ASN A 2 -49.27 -53.54 25.14
C ASN A 2 -47.81 -53.96 24.88
N TYR A 3 -47.51 -55.27 24.86
CA TYR A 3 -46.16 -55.81 24.67
C TYR A 3 -45.50 -55.27 23.38
N LYS A 4 -46.29 -55.02 22.33
CA LYS A 4 -45.83 -54.39 21.09
C LYS A 4 -45.30 -52.97 21.30
N SER A 5 -45.97 -52.17 22.13
CA SER A 5 -45.54 -50.80 22.46
C SER A 5 -44.27 -50.79 23.31
N LEU A 6 -44.11 -51.77 24.20
CA LEU A 6 -42.91 -51.94 25.01
C LEU A 6 -41.70 -52.35 24.13
N SER A 7 -41.90 -53.23 23.14
CA SER A 7 -40.85 -53.61 22.19
C SER A 7 -40.39 -52.44 21.32
N ILE A 8 -41.30 -51.58 20.87
CA ILE A 8 -40.95 -50.38 20.08
C ILE A 8 -40.14 -49.39 20.93
N LEU A 9 -40.52 -49.17 22.19
CA LEU A 9 -39.77 -48.32 23.11
C LEU A 9 -38.37 -48.86 23.41
N LEU A 10 -38.21 -50.18 23.56
CA LEU A 10 -36.91 -50.81 23.77
C LEU A 10 -36.01 -50.69 22.53
N LEU A 11 -36.55 -50.92 21.33
CA LEU A 11 -35.78 -50.81 20.09
C LEU A 11 -35.36 -49.37 19.80
N THR A 12 -36.23 -48.40 20.07
CA THR A 12 -35.90 -46.97 19.91
C THR A 12 -34.84 -46.53 20.92
N ALA A 13 -34.94 -46.94 22.19
CA ALA A 13 -33.91 -46.67 23.19
C ALA A 13 -32.55 -47.27 22.79
N LEU A 14 -32.54 -48.52 22.31
CA LEU A 14 -31.32 -49.19 21.84
C LEU A 14 -30.70 -48.46 20.62
N TYR A 15 -31.52 -47.94 19.71
CA TYR A 15 -31.07 -47.14 18.58
C TYR A 15 -30.38 -45.84 19.03
N PHE A 16 -30.96 -45.10 19.98
CA PHE A 16 -30.33 -43.87 20.49
C PHE A 16 -29.03 -44.13 21.24
N VAL A 17 -28.96 -45.19 22.05
CA VAL A 17 -27.72 -45.56 22.76
C VAL A 17 -26.62 -45.96 21.79
N SER A 18 -26.93 -46.80 20.79
CA SER A 18 -25.95 -47.25 19.79
C SER A 18 -25.50 -46.13 18.85
N SER A 19 -26.41 -45.25 18.42
CA SER A 19 -26.09 -44.07 17.62
C SER A 19 -25.23 -43.06 18.39
N HIS A 20 -25.55 -42.82 19.66
CA HIS A 20 -24.75 -41.94 20.53
C HIS A 20 -23.35 -42.50 20.76
N TYR A 21 -23.24 -43.81 21.01
CA TYR A 21 -21.97 -44.50 21.13
C TYR A 21 -21.14 -44.37 19.85
N TRP A 22 -21.74 -44.65 18.68
CA TRP A 22 -21.06 -44.54 17.39
C TRP A 22 -20.60 -43.11 17.10
N TYR A 23 -21.43 -42.10 17.36
CA TYR A 23 -21.06 -40.69 17.20
C TYR A 23 -19.88 -40.30 18.10
N CYS A 24 -19.92 -40.66 19.38
CA CYS A 24 -18.84 -40.38 20.33
C CYS A 24 -17.52 -41.08 19.95
N CYS A 25 -17.61 -42.31 19.44
CA CYS A 25 -16.45 -43.10 19.08
C CYS A 25 -15.85 -42.75 17.72
N HIS A 26 -16.66 -42.68 16.66
CA HIS A 26 -16.16 -42.53 15.29
C HIS A 26 -16.06 -41.10 14.80
N ILE A 27 -16.88 -40.17 15.33
CA ILE A 27 -16.81 -38.76 14.93
C ILE A 27 -15.97 -37.95 15.93
N ARG A 28 -16.09 -38.22 17.23
CA ARG A 28 -15.36 -37.48 18.29
C ARG A 28 -14.09 -38.16 18.82
N ALA A 29 -13.78 -39.39 18.41
CA ALA A 29 -12.59 -40.15 18.82
C ALA A 29 -12.40 -40.27 20.36
N ALA A 30 -13.49 -40.31 21.12
CA ALA A 30 -13.47 -40.29 22.60
C ALA A 30 -14.12 -41.56 23.20
N CYS A 31 -13.61 -42.74 22.84
CA CYS A 31 -14.25 -44.03 23.16
C CYS A 31 -14.12 -44.54 24.61
N TYR A 32 -13.32 -43.91 25.47
CA TYR A 32 -13.11 -44.42 26.83
C TYR A 32 -13.25 -43.32 27.89
N GLY A 33 -14.15 -43.55 28.85
CA GLY A 33 -14.12 -42.89 30.16
C GLY A 33 -14.89 -41.57 30.27
N CYS A 34 -16.22 -41.64 30.33
CA CYS A 34 -17.02 -40.57 30.92
C CYS A 34 -17.00 -40.75 32.46
N ALA A 35 -15.91 -40.30 33.10
CA ALA A 35 -15.80 -39.89 34.51
C ALA A 35 -14.35 -40.00 35.00
N THR A 36 -13.51 -39.05 34.61
CA THR A 36 -12.39 -38.62 35.44
C THR A 36 -12.24 -37.13 35.25
N LYS A 37 -12.09 -36.39 36.36
CA LYS A 37 -11.64 -34.99 36.31
C LYS A 37 -10.30 -35.01 35.58
N VAL A 38 -10.31 -34.57 34.33
CA VAL A 38 -9.09 -34.21 33.62
C VAL A 38 -8.54 -33.03 34.39
N GLN A 39 -7.53 -33.28 35.22
CA GLN A 39 -6.63 -32.22 35.62
C GLN A 39 -6.16 -31.62 34.32
N ALA A 40 -6.59 -30.38 34.04
CA ALA A 40 -6.13 -29.65 32.89
C ALA A 40 -4.60 -29.73 32.96
N ALA A 41 -4.00 -30.42 31.98
CA ALA A 41 -2.60 -30.20 31.69
C ALA A 41 -2.46 -28.67 31.64
N PRO A 42 -1.45 -28.08 32.32
CA PRO A 42 -1.21 -26.66 32.15
C PRO A 42 -1.24 -26.42 30.64
N PRO A 43 -2.00 -25.42 30.17
CA PRO A 43 -2.22 -25.24 28.74
C PRO A 43 -0.85 -25.35 28.10
N ILE A 44 -0.67 -26.33 27.21
CA ILE A 44 0.44 -26.26 26.28
C ILE A 44 0.10 -24.98 25.55
N ILE A 45 0.74 -23.90 25.96
CA ILE A 45 0.89 -22.70 25.15
C ILE A 45 1.71 -23.25 23.98
N MET A 46 1.01 -23.85 23.02
CA MET A 46 1.44 -23.73 21.65
C MET A 46 1.41 -22.23 21.46
N ALA A 47 2.56 -21.60 21.69
CA ALA A 47 2.83 -20.32 21.13
C ALA A 47 2.47 -20.52 19.66
N SER A 48 1.31 -19.98 19.27
CA SER A 48 1.13 -19.51 17.91
C SER A 48 2.45 -18.82 17.63
N PRO A 49 3.25 -19.32 16.67
CA PRO A 49 4.58 -18.80 16.48
C PRO A 49 4.34 -17.31 16.35
N GLU A 50 4.83 -16.55 17.33
CA GLU A 50 4.82 -15.11 17.22
C GLU A 50 5.59 -14.91 15.93
N ALA A 51 4.87 -14.64 14.86
CA ALA A 51 5.45 -14.07 13.68
C ALA A 51 5.88 -12.69 14.18
N THR A 52 7.03 -12.65 14.87
CA THR A 52 7.76 -11.45 15.19
C THR A 52 8.06 -10.88 13.84
N SER A 53 7.14 -10.02 13.39
CA SER A 53 7.23 -9.41 12.09
C SER A 53 8.60 -8.76 12.02
N VAL A 54 9.36 -9.10 11.00
CA VAL A 54 10.71 -8.55 10.80
C VAL A 54 10.69 -7.04 10.63
N LEU A 55 9.51 -6.47 10.35
CA LEU A 55 9.29 -5.06 10.12
C LEU A 55 8.04 -4.58 10.85
N THR A 56 8.24 -3.80 11.92
CA THR A 56 7.17 -3.24 12.73
C THR A 56 7.26 -1.72 12.80
N PHE A 57 6.16 -1.07 13.19
CA PHE A 57 6.07 0.37 13.36
C PHE A 57 5.47 0.70 14.73
N GLU A 58 5.97 1.78 15.32
CA GLU A 58 5.33 2.43 16.46
C GLU A 58 4.13 3.28 16.00
N TRP A 59 3.21 3.56 16.93
CA TRP A 59 2.09 4.45 16.68
C TRP A 59 2.56 5.82 16.18
N SER A 60 1.97 6.31 15.08
CA SER A 60 2.36 7.57 14.43
C SER A 60 3.80 7.63 13.88
N ALA A 61 4.56 6.54 13.92
CA ALA A 61 5.92 6.51 13.39
C ALA A 61 5.95 6.09 11.91
N ALA A 62 6.69 6.86 11.11
CA ALA A 62 6.92 6.56 9.69
C ALA A 62 8.13 5.63 9.47
N LYS A 63 9.08 5.59 10.40
CA LYS A 63 10.29 4.76 10.29
C LYS A 63 10.02 3.37 10.91
N PRO A 64 10.31 2.27 10.19
CA PRO A 64 10.15 0.93 10.76
C PRO A 64 11.24 0.61 11.78
N LYS A 65 10.90 -0.25 12.72
CA LYS A 65 11.84 -1.04 13.51
C LYS A 65 12.07 -2.35 12.77
N VAL A 66 13.33 -2.62 12.47
CA VAL A 66 13.77 -3.77 11.67
C VAL A 66 14.46 -4.77 12.58
N LEU A 67 14.07 -6.04 12.50
CA LEU A 67 14.72 -7.13 13.25
C LEU A 67 15.93 -7.67 12.49
N SER A 68 16.81 -8.39 13.19
CA SER A 68 18.03 -8.96 12.59
C SER A 68 17.76 -9.99 11.49
N SER A 69 16.63 -10.69 11.55
CA SER A 69 16.18 -11.66 10.55
C SER A 69 15.55 -11.02 9.29
N PHE A 70 15.55 -9.69 9.19
CA PHE A 70 14.98 -8.99 8.05
C PHE A 70 15.65 -9.35 6.73
N GLU A 71 16.97 -9.52 6.71
CA GLU A 71 17.70 -9.83 5.47
C GLU A 71 17.28 -11.19 4.89
N ASP A 72 17.07 -12.18 5.75
CA ASP A 72 16.62 -13.53 5.35
C ASP A 72 15.18 -13.50 4.78
N GLU A 73 14.28 -12.78 5.44
CA GLU A 73 12.90 -12.62 4.95
C GLU A 73 12.82 -11.76 3.68
N LYS A 74 13.64 -10.71 3.59
CA LYS A 74 13.74 -9.86 2.41
C LYS A 74 14.14 -10.68 1.18
N ALA A 75 15.14 -11.55 1.31
CA ALA A 75 15.55 -12.43 0.21
C ALA A 75 14.39 -13.31 -0.27
N LYS A 76 13.58 -13.85 0.65
CA LYS A 76 12.39 -14.66 0.29
C LYS A 76 11.33 -13.84 -0.44
N TRP A 77 11.07 -12.60 -0.02
CA TRP A 77 10.10 -11.71 -0.68
C TRP A 77 10.53 -11.32 -2.09
N LEU A 78 11.83 -11.15 -2.30
CA LEU A 78 12.41 -10.75 -3.59
C LEU A 78 12.62 -11.93 -4.55
N ALA A 79 12.72 -13.17 -4.06
CA ALA A 79 12.94 -14.36 -4.87
C ALA A 79 11.80 -14.67 -5.86
N GLY A 80 10.61 -14.10 -5.66
CA GLY A 80 9.44 -14.34 -6.48
C GLY A 80 9.09 -13.19 -7.41
N LYS A 81 9.62 -13.22 -8.65
CA LYS A 81 8.95 -12.84 -9.94
C LYS A 81 9.73 -11.86 -10.84
N SER A 82 9.59 -12.14 -12.15
CA SER A 82 10.34 -11.65 -13.31
C SER A 82 10.60 -10.14 -13.37
N ALA A 83 11.58 -9.74 -14.19
CA ALA A 83 11.99 -8.35 -14.42
C ALA A 83 10.82 -7.38 -14.74
N ASP A 84 9.70 -7.90 -15.25
CA ASP A 84 8.56 -7.12 -15.73
C ASP A 84 7.49 -6.84 -14.66
N ASN A 85 7.62 -7.42 -13.45
CA ASN A 85 6.69 -7.19 -12.36
C ASN A 85 7.09 -6.01 -11.47
N LEU A 86 6.08 -5.29 -10.98
CA LEU A 86 6.20 -4.20 -10.01
C LEU A 86 5.88 -4.69 -8.60
N LEU A 87 6.71 -4.29 -7.65
CA LEU A 87 6.44 -4.44 -6.23
C LEU A 87 5.58 -3.27 -5.75
N ILE A 88 4.35 -3.55 -5.35
CA ILE A 88 3.45 -2.60 -4.70
C ILE A 88 3.72 -2.64 -3.19
N ILE A 89 4.09 -1.50 -2.63
CA ILE A 89 4.35 -1.30 -1.21
C ILE A 89 3.21 -0.46 -0.65
N THR A 90 2.30 -1.08 0.09
CA THR A 90 1.13 -0.40 0.65
C THR A 90 1.34 -0.13 2.13
N GLY A 91 1.52 1.13 2.49
CA GLY A 91 1.59 1.54 3.89
C GLY A 91 0.21 1.79 4.47
N ARG A 92 -0.11 1.08 5.54
CA ARG A 92 -1.34 1.22 6.29
C ARG A 92 -1.21 2.29 7.37
N TYR A 93 -2.31 2.94 7.74
CA TYR A 93 -2.37 3.83 8.90
C TYR A 93 -3.78 3.94 9.47
N TYR A 94 -3.92 4.25 10.75
CA TYR A 94 -5.20 4.38 11.44
C TYR A 94 -5.71 5.82 11.48
N GLY A 95 -7.03 5.99 11.64
CA GLY A 95 -7.67 7.30 11.65
C GLY A 95 -7.34 8.24 12.81
N GLY A 96 -6.62 7.77 13.83
CA GLY A 96 -6.15 8.57 14.97
C GLY A 96 -4.63 8.77 14.99
N GLU A 97 -3.92 8.39 13.93
CA GLU A 97 -2.48 8.62 13.83
C GLU A 97 -2.20 10.01 13.28
N GLU A 98 -1.38 10.76 14.00
CA GLU A 98 -0.86 12.05 13.55
C GLU A 98 0.42 11.88 12.74
N TYR A 99 0.60 12.76 11.74
CA TYR A 99 1.79 12.80 10.91
C TYR A 99 2.05 14.22 10.41
N GLN A 100 3.25 14.74 10.69
CA GLN A 100 3.69 16.10 10.29
C GLN A 100 4.83 16.09 9.27
N GLY A 101 5.07 14.96 8.61
CA GLY A 101 6.19 14.85 7.68
C GLY A 101 5.88 15.29 6.26
N ASN A 102 6.81 14.95 5.38
CA ASN A 102 6.80 15.36 3.99
C ASN A 102 5.94 14.46 3.09
N TYR A 103 5.12 13.55 3.59
CA TYR A 103 4.21 12.76 2.73
C TYR A 103 2.76 13.27 2.83
N GLY A 104 1.92 12.85 1.89
CA GLY A 104 0.49 13.20 1.91
C GLY A 104 -0.25 12.61 3.11
N ASP A 105 0.19 11.42 3.55
CA ASP A 105 -0.27 10.72 4.74
C ASP A 105 0.86 9.85 5.35
N LEU A 106 0.58 9.29 6.53
CA LEU A 106 1.52 8.42 7.25
C LEU A 106 1.79 7.11 6.53
N GLY A 107 0.77 6.53 5.88
CA GLY A 107 0.89 5.28 5.15
C GLY A 107 1.93 5.38 4.04
N LEU A 108 1.87 6.43 3.22
CA LEU A 108 2.87 6.69 2.18
C LEU A 108 4.28 6.87 2.76
N ALA A 109 4.40 7.52 3.92
CA ALA A 109 5.68 7.69 4.59
C ALA A 109 6.28 6.34 5.03
N ARG A 110 5.44 5.44 5.57
CA ARG A 110 5.84 4.07 5.95
C ARG A 110 6.24 3.24 4.73
N ALA A 111 5.43 3.29 3.68
CA ALA A 111 5.72 2.60 2.42
C ALA A 111 7.07 3.04 1.82
N ASP A 112 7.33 4.34 1.81
CA ASP A 112 8.61 4.89 1.35
C ASP A 112 9.79 4.47 2.22
N ALA A 113 9.60 4.40 3.55
CA ALA A 113 10.64 3.96 4.47
C ALA A 113 11.04 2.51 4.19
N VAL A 114 10.07 1.62 3.93
CA VAL A 114 10.35 0.23 3.52
C VAL A 114 11.01 0.18 2.15
N ARG A 115 10.51 0.96 1.18
CA ARG A 115 11.14 1.07 -0.14
C ARG A 115 12.64 1.39 -0.06
N LYS A 116 13.03 2.32 0.82
CA LYS A 116 14.45 2.68 1.03
C LYS A 116 15.31 1.51 1.51
N LEU A 117 14.75 0.58 2.28
CA LEU A 117 15.45 -0.62 2.71
C LEU A 117 15.67 -1.61 1.56
N LEU A 118 14.82 -1.56 0.53
CA LEU A 118 14.87 -2.44 -0.64
C LEU A 118 15.67 -1.86 -1.81
N LEU A 119 16.09 -0.59 -1.76
CA LEU A 119 16.74 0.09 -2.89
C LEU A 119 18.08 -0.52 -3.32
N LEU A 120 18.76 -1.25 -2.43
CA LEU A 120 20.00 -1.96 -2.78
C LEU A 120 19.73 -3.20 -3.65
N ASP A 121 18.59 -3.86 -3.43
CA ASP A 121 18.27 -5.15 -4.04
C ASP A 121 17.27 -5.02 -5.20
N LEU A 122 16.45 -3.97 -5.19
CA LEU A 122 15.40 -3.74 -6.18
C LEU A 122 15.46 -2.28 -6.70
N PRO A 123 15.60 -2.05 -8.02
CA PRO A 123 15.58 -0.71 -8.59
C PRO A 123 14.26 0.03 -8.29
N ASP A 124 14.37 1.34 -8.04
CA ASP A 124 13.23 2.19 -7.65
C ASP A 124 12.11 2.18 -8.71
N GLU A 125 12.45 2.01 -9.99
CA GLU A 125 11.51 1.89 -11.10
C GLU A 125 10.59 0.68 -10.97
N ARG A 126 11.00 -0.36 -10.25
CA ARG A 126 10.21 -1.58 -10.01
C ARG A 126 9.33 -1.49 -8.76
N MET A 127 9.32 -0.37 -8.05
CA MET A 127 8.55 -0.19 -6.83
C MET A 127 7.46 0.87 -7.00
N ARG A 128 6.28 0.62 -6.44
CA ARG A 128 5.17 1.59 -6.37
C ARG A 128 4.66 1.71 -4.95
N LEU A 129 4.49 2.95 -4.51
CA LEU A 129 4.01 3.26 -3.17
C LEU A 129 2.50 3.49 -3.19
N GLN A 130 1.81 2.89 -2.23
CA GLN A 130 0.39 3.13 -1.96
C GLN A 130 0.19 3.40 -0.47
N SER A 131 -0.94 4.01 -0.12
CA SER A 131 -1.40 4.10 1.25
C SER A 131 -2.81 3.56 1.41
N LYS A 132 -3.08 3.01 2.59
CA LYS A 132 -4.41 2.50 2.94
C LYS A 132 -4.78 2.89 4.37
N LYS A 133 -5.82 3.72 4.50
CA LYS A 133 -6.36 4.05 5.82
C LYS A 133 -7.17 2.87 6.37
N ILE A 134 -6.83 2.39 7.56
CA ILE A 134 -7.59 1.36 8.28
C ILE A 134 -8.72 2.04 9.05
N VAL A 135 -9.96 1.72 8.67
CA VAL A 135 -11.16 2.15 9.39
C VAL A 135 -11.49 1.10 10.45
N LYS A 136 -10.78 1.14 11.59
CA LYS A 136 -11.18 0.43 12.82
C LYS A 136 -11.45 1.47 13.92
N ARG A 137 -12.59 1.36 14.60
CA ARG A 137 -12.92 2.20 15.75
C ARG A 137 -12.01 1.81 16.93
N ASN A 138 -11.23 2.76 17.44
CA ASN A 138 -10.45 2.68 18.69
C ASN A 138 -9.38 1.58 18.81
N ILE A 139 -8.28 1.70 18.07
CA ILE A 139 -7.06 0.92 18.36
C ILE A 139 -5.90 1.91 18.49
N LYS A 140 -5.70 2.49 19.68
CA LYS A 140 -4.42 3.09 20.03
C LYS A 140 -3.61 2.01 20.74
N THR A 141 -2.66 1.41 20.04
CA THR A 141 -1.77 0.39 20.60
C THR A 141 -0.46 1.03 21.06
N LYS A 142 0.07 0.57 22.19
CA LYS A 142 1.45 0.88 22.63
C LYS A 142 2.46 -0.12 22.08
N ALA A 143 2.01 -1.27 21.60
CA ALA A 143 2.89 -2.29 21.03
C ALA A 143 3.18 -1.98 19.55
N PRO A 144 4.42 -2.24 19.07
CA PRO A 144 4.76 -2.18 17.66
C PRO A 144 3.86 -3.10 16.83
N PHE A 145 3.53 -2.69 15.61
CA PHE A 145 2.63 -3.44 14.74
C PHE A 145 3.07 -3.43 13.28
N GLU A 146 2.59 -4.40 12.51
CA GLU A 146 2.77 -4.43 11.06
C GLU A 146 1.92 -3.37 10.38
N SER A 147 2.55 -2.60 9.51
CA SER A 147 1.90 -1.48 8.86
C SER A 147 2.21 -1.36 7.38
N VAL A 148 2.86 -2.36 6.78
CA VAL A 148 3.18 -2.36 5.34
C VAL A 148 2.84 -3.73 4.76
N ASP A 149 2.14 -3.72 3.63
CA ASP A 149 1.86 -4.90 2.83
C ASP A 149 2.69 -4.83 1.55
N LEU A 150 3.29 -5.96 1.16
CA LEU A 150 4.10 -6.09 -0.05
C LEU A 150 3.39 -7.03 -1.02
N GLU A 151 3.15 -6.56 -2.24
CA GLU A 151 2.42 -7.32 -3.26
C GLU A 151 3.06 -7.16 -4.63
N TRP A 152 3.41 -8.26 -5.29
CA TRP A 152 3.88 -8.24 -6.68
C TRP A 152 2.70 -8.20 -7.65
N ARG A 153 2.70 -7.21 -8.56
CA ARG A 153 1.72 -7.09 -9.64
C ARG A 153 2.41 -6.96 -10.99
N ALA A 154 1.73 -7.40 -12.05
CA ALA A 154 2.16 -7.10 -13.41
C ALA A 154 2.26 -5.58 -13.59
N ALA A 155 3.32 -5.10 -14.25
CA ALA A 155 3.39 -3.70 -14.62
C ALA A 155 2.17 -3.37 -15.51
N PRO A 156 1.35 -2.35 -15.19
CA PRO A 156 0.39 -1.86 -16.16
C PRO A 156 1.18 -1.38 -17.38
N GLU A 157 0.69 -1.71 -18.59
CA GLU A 157 1.24 -1.21 -19.86
C GLU A 157 1.53 0.29 -19.72
N GLU A 158 2.78 0.68 -19.99
CA GLU A 158 3.35 1.99 -19.68
C GLU A 158 2.32 3.12 -19.93
N ILE A 159 1.76 3.72 -18.86
CA ILE A 159 1.28 5.10 -18.98
C ILE A 159 2.55 5.91 -19.13
N THR A 160 2.96 6.08 -20.40
CA THR A 160 4.10 6.84 -20.90
C THR A 160 4.35 8.02 -19.99
N ALA A 161 5.41 7.89 -19.18
CA ALA A 161 5.69 8.79 -18.06
C ALA A 161 6.08 10.21 -18.52
N VAL A 162 6.25 10.39 -19.84
CA VAL A 162 6.44 11.65 -20.54
C VAL A 162 5.79 11.49 -21.92
N LEU A 163 4.64 12.12 -22.15
CA LEU A 163 4.15 12.40 -23.50
C LEU A 163 4.74 13.73 -23.94
N ASP A 164 5.86 13.70 -24.67
CA ASP A 164 6.52 14.91 -25.18
C ASP A 164 5.92 15.31 -26.54
N PHE A 165 5.18 16.42 -26.55
CA PHE A 165 4.63 17.05 -27.76
C PHE A 165 5.51 18.23 -28.23
N GLY A 166 6.81 18.22 -27.91
CA GLY A 166 7.78 19.27 -28.24
C GLY A 166 7.75 20.44 -27.26
N ASN A 167 6.57 21.01 -27.01
CA ASN A 167 6.37 22.13 -26.07
C ASN A 167 5.47 21.77 -24.89
N LYS A 168 5.01 20.51 -24.79
CA LYS A 168 4.13 20.05 -23.72
C LYS A 168 4.54 18.66 -23.26
N ALA A 169 4.60 18.45 -21.95
CA ALA A 169 4.88 17.16 -21.34
C ALA A 169 3.91 16.85 -20.20
N ILE A 170 3.64 15.55 -20.00
CA ILE A 170 2.78 15.07 -18.91
C ILE A 170 3.57 14.08 -18.05
N ILE A 171 3.64 14.36 -16.75
CA ILE A 171 4.27 13.49 -15.75
C ILE A 171 3.19 12.98 -14.78
N HIS A 172 3.01 11.67 -14.70
CA HIS A 172 2.03 11.04 -13.81
C HIS A 172 2.56 10.86 -12.38
N PHE A 173 1.65 10.83 -11.41
CA PHE A 173 1.94 10.75 -9.98
C PHE A 173 1.17 9.61 -9.29
N PRO A 174 1.80 8.94 -8.30
CA PRO A 174 1.11 7.99 -7.44
C PRO A 174 -0.03 8.64 -6.64
N GLU A 175 -0.94 7.80 -6.18
CA GLU A 175 -2.06 8.19 -5.32
C GLU A 175 -1.56 8.82 -4.01
N GLY A 176 -2.20 9.91 -3.57
CA GLY A 176 -1.85 10.64 -2.33
C GLY A 176 -0.46 11.28 -2.29
N SER A 177 0.41 11.00 -3.26
CA SER A 177 1.81 11.43 -3.27
C SER A 177 2.01 12.68 -4.12
N TYR A 178 2.93 13.54 -3.68
CA TYR A 178 3.47 14.61 -4.53
C TYR A 178 4.89 14.34 -5.03
N ASN A 179 5.46 13.17 -4.70
CA ASN A 179 6.69 12.69 -5.30
C ASN A 179 6.34 12.01 -6.62
N LYS A 180 7.04 12.38 -7.70
CA LYS A 180 6.95 11.68 -8.98
C LYS A 180 7.45 10.24 -8.82
N GLU A 181 7.04 9.36 -9.72
CA GLU A 181 7.67 8.05 -9.81
C GLU A 181 9.15 8.19 -10.16
N SER A 182 9.95 7.28 -9.63
CA SER A 182 11.35 7.16 -10.00
C SER A 182 11.41 6.50 -11.36
N ASN A 183 11.92 7.22 -12.34
CA ASN A 183 11.93 6.78 -13.72
C ASN A 183 13.00 7.57 -14.47
N LYS A 184 14.01 6.86 -14.97
CA LYS A 184 15.13 7.45 -15.73
C LYS A 184 14.66 8.25 -16.95
N LYS A 185 13.58 7.84 -17.62
CA LYS A 185 13.02 8.60 -18.76
C LYS A 185 12.54 9.98 -18.31
N ILE A 186 11.86 10.09 -17.17
CA ILE A 186 11.44 11.39 -16.60
C ILE A 186 12.65 12.22 -16.19
N ASP A 187 13.63 11.61 -15.53
CA ASP A 187 14.81 12.34 -15.06
C ASP A 187 15.70 12.85 -16.21
N ALA A 188 15.83 12.05 -17.28
CA ALA A 188 16.48 12.44 -18.52
C ALA A 188 15.72 13.58 -19.23
N PHE A 189 14.39 13.48 -19.35
CA PHE A 189 13.56 14.55 -19.90
C PHE A 189 13.72 15.86 -19.13
N LEU A 190 13.63 15.83 -17.79
CA LEU A 190 13.81 17.03 -16.97
C LEU A 190 15.23 17.59 -17.03
N ALA A 191 16.23 16.76 -17.35
CA ALA A 191 17.59 17.22 -17.63
C ALA A 191 17.67 17.95 -18.96
N ALA A 192 17.16 17.35 -20.04
CA ALA A 192 17.15 17.96 -21.37
C ALA A 192 16.34 19.27 -21.38
N LEU A 193 15.17 19.29 -20.73
CA LEU A 193 14.35 20.48 -20.57
C LEU A 193 15.11 21.61 -19.86
N ALA A 194 15.86 21.27 -18.80
CA ALA A 194 16.64 22.27 -18.08
C ALA A 194 17.73 22.89 -18.95
N GLU A 195 18.43 22.08 -19.76
CA GLU A 195 19.43 22.61 -20.70
C GLU A 195 18.80 23.50 -21.77
N ARG A 196 17.68 23.06 -22.37
CA ARG A 196 16.95 23.86 -23.37
C ARG A 196 16.56 25.22 -22.81
N VAL A 197 15.84 25.24 -21.69
CA VAL A 197 15.28 26.47 -21.09
C VAL A 197 16.37 27.47 -20.72
N LYS A 198 17.51 26.99 -20.21
CA LYS A 198 18.67 27.84 -19.93
C LYS A 198 19.27 28.46 -21.20
N ALA A 199 19.30 27.70 -22.31
CA ALA A 199 19.86 28.16 -23.57
C ALA A 199 18.92 29.11 -24.33
N THR A 200 17.60 28.86 -24.28
CA THR A 200 16.60 29.60 -25.07
C THR A 200 16.02 30.79 -24.32
N GLY A 201 16.01 30.77 -22.99
CA GLY A 201 15.33 31.78 -22.19
C GLY A 201 13.82 31.54 -22.03
N GLU A 202 13.29 30.43 -22.54
CA GLU A 202 11.87 30.08 -22.53
C GLU A 202 11.30 30.00 -21.09
N THR A 203 9.99 30.19 -20.96
CA THR A 203 9.27 30.05 -19.69
C THR A 203 8.57 28.71 -19.61
N VAL A 204 8.76 28.00 -18.49
CA VAL A 204 8.11 26.73 -18.20
C VAL A 204 6.94 26.94 -17.25
N PHE A 205 5.75 26.59 -17.72
CA PHE A 205 4.52 26.53 -16.94
C PHE A 205 4.33 25.11 -16.41
N ILE A 206 4.18 24.97 -15.10
CA ILE A 206 4.07 23.69 -14.41
C ILE A 206 2.74 23.66 -13.66
N THR A 207 1.78 22.90 -14.17
CA THR A 207 0.42 22.82 -13.62
C THR A 207 0.14 21.46 -13.03
N GLY A 208 -0.17 21.39 -11.74
CA GLY A 208 -0.47 20.14 -11.05
C GLY A 208 -1.97 19.83 -10.93
N HIS A 209 -2.32 18.58 -11.21
CA HIS A 209 -3.67 18.02 -11.16
C HIS A 209 -3.75 16.84 -10.17
N THR A 210 -4.96 16.49 -9.76
CA THR A 210 -5.29 15.34 -8.90
C THR A 210 -6.47 14.57 -9.48
N ASP A 211 -6.72 13.38 -8.92
CA ASP A 211 -8.04 12.75 -9.05
C ASP A 211 -9.06 13.45 -8.14
N ALA A 212 -10.32 13.02 -8.22
CA ALA A 212 -11.43 13.58 -7.46
C ALA A 212 -11.57 13.02 -6.03
N VAL A 213 -10.57 12.30 -5.52
CA VAL A 213 -10.66 11.69 -4.19
C VAL A 213 -10.32 12.74 -3.12
N GLY A 214 -11.27 13.05 -2.25
CA GLY A 214 -11.09 13.96 -1.12
C GLY A 214 -11.74 15.34 -1.32
N LYS A 215 -11.30 16.34 -0.55
CA LYS A 215 -11.86 17.70 -0.62
C LYS A 215 -11.13 18.52 -1.68
N ALA A 216 -11.85 19.27 -2.50
CA ALA A 216 -11.32 20.19 -3.51
C ALA A 216 -10.15 21.06 -3.02
N LYS A 217 -10.26 21.67 -1.82
CA LYS A 217 -9.18 22.48 -1.21
C LYS A 217 -7.90 21.69 -0.95
N ASN A 218 -8.02 20.43 -0.56
CA ASN A 218 -6.86 19.55 -0.34
C ASN A 218 -6.26 19.12 -1.67
N ASN A 219 -7.09 18.84 -2.66
CA ASN A 219 -6.67 18.48 -4.01
C ASN A 219 -5.94 19.62 -4.72
N LEU A 220 -6.42 20.86 -4.59
CA LEU A 220 -5.69 22.05 -5.06
C LEU A 220 -4.31 22.18 -4.39
N ARG A 221 -4.22 21.92 -3.08
CA ARG A 221 -2.94 21.95 -2.35
C ARG A 221 -2.00 20.83 -2.78
N LEU A 222 -2.52 19.63 -3.01
CA LEU A 222 -1.75 18.46 -3.44
C LEU A 222 -1.21 18.65 -4.86
N GLY A 223 -2.05 19.10 -5.80
CA GLY A 223 -1.61 19.47 -7.15
C GLY A 223 -0.53 20.55 -7.12
N LYS A 224 -0.67 21.58 -6.28
CA LYS A 224 0.38 22.61 -6.11
C LYS A 224 1.68 22.02 -5.58
N LYS A 225 1.63 21.10 -4.60
CA LYS A 225 2.83 20.39 -4.09
C LYS A 225 3.53 19.58 -5.20
N ARG A 226 2.77 18.91 -6.08
CA ARG A 226 3.31 18.18 -7.24
C ARG A 226 4.05 19.09 -8.21
N ALA A 227 3.42 20.20 -8.61
CA ALA A 227 4.05 21.18 -9.49
C ALA A 227 5.31 21.81 -8.86
N LEU A 228 5.26 22.12 -7.56
CA LEU A 228 6.42 22.59 -6.80
C LEU A 228 7.56 21.57 -6.74
N ARG A 229 7.25 20.26 -6.74
CA ARG A 229 8.26 19.21 -6.78
C ARG A 229 9.03 19.23 -8.10
N ILE A 230 8.32 19.31 -9.23
CA ILE A 230 8.95 19.45 -10.55
C ILE A 230 9.78 20.74 -10.63
N ARG A 231 9.22 21.87 -10.18
CA ARG A 231 9.98 23.13 -10.11
C ARG A 231 11.28 22.99 -9.31
N ARG A 232 11.24 22.31 -8.17
CA ARG A 232 12.43 22.08 -7.33
C ARG A 232 13.50 21.30 -8.09
N ILE A 233 13.12 20.26 -8.84
CA ILE A 233 14.05 19.46 -9.65
C ILE A 233 14.70 20.35 -10.73
N LEU A 234 13.92 21.14 -11.46
CA LEU A 234 14.46 22.05 -12.48
C LEU A 234 15.39 23.12 -11.88
N ARG A 235 15.05 23.65 -10.71
CA ARG A 235 15.95 24.58 -9.97
C ARG A 235 17.25 23.92 -9.53
N GLN A 236 17.23 22.67 -9.10
CA GLN A 236 18.45 21.92 -8.76
C GLN A 236 19.36 21.76 -10.00
N LYS A 237 18.76 21.68 -11.19
CA LYS A 237 19.42 21.70 -12.49
C LYS A 237 19.75 23.11 -13.01
N LYS A 238 19.71 24.11 -12.12
CA LYS A 238 20.11 25.51 -12.36
C LYS A 238 19.21 26.31 -13.30
N VAL A 239 17.96 25.89 -13.52
CA VAL A 239 16.99 26.74 -14.22
C VAL A 239 16.62 27.94 -13.33
N PRO A 240 16.73 29.19 -13.84
CA PRO A 240 16.29 30.41 -13.18
C PRO A 240 14.85 30.35 -12.65
N ARG A 241 14.56 31.08 -11.57
CA ARG A 241 13.25 31.01 -10.89
C ARG A 241 12.14 31.70 -11.69
N ASP A 242 12.48 32.82 -12.30
CA ASP A 242 11.65 33.66 -13.18
C ASP A 242 11.16 32.91 -14.41
N GLN A 243 11.93 31.94 -14.90
CA GLN A 243 11.52 31.05 -16.00
C GLN A 243 10.58 29.90 -15.57
N LEU A 244 10.21 29.81 -14.29
CA LEU A 244 9.41 28.68 -13.77
C LEU A 244 8.11 29.16 -13.11
N VAL A 245 7.01 29.07 -13.84
CA VAL A 245 5.66 29.41 -13.37
C VAL A 245 4.97 28.15 -12.84
N VAL A 246 4.41 28.23 -11.62
CA VAL A 246 3.73 27.09 -10.97
C VAL A 246 2.27 27.40 -10.73
N ASN A 247 1.40 26.49 -11.19
CA ASN A 247 -0.04 26.54 -10.96
C ASN A 247 -0.58 25.19 -10.45
N SER A 248 -1.84 25.17 -10.01
CA SER A 248 -2.57 23.94 -9.76
C SER A 248 -4.04 24.09 -10.09
N LYS A 249 -4.61 23.04 -10.66
CA LYS A 249 -6.03 22.92 -10.94
C LYS A 249 -6.75 21.94 -10.00
N GLY A 250 -6.00 21.27 -9.11
CA GLY A 250 -6.55 20.20 -8.28
C GLY A 250 -7.29 19.18 -9.14
N GLU A 251 -8.53 18.89 -8.77
CA GLU A 251 -9.41 17.95 -9.46
C GLU A 251 -10.29 18.61 -10.55
N ALA A 252 -10.20 19.93 -10.74
CA ALA A 252 -11.15 20.69 -11.55
C ALA A 252 -11.06 20.44 -13.07
N GLU A 253 -9.96 19.85 -13.55
CA GLU A 253 -9.72 19.57 -14.97
C GLU A 253 -9.31 18.09 -15.17
N PRO A 254 -10.26 17.14 -15.00
CA PRO A 254 -10.01 15.74 -15.28
C PRO A 254 -9.87 15.50 -16.79
N VAL A 255 -8.99 14.57 -17.16
CA VAL A 255 -8.82 14.09 -18.55
C VAL A 255 -9.39 12.70 -18.76
N ALA A 256 -9.79 12.05 -17.67
CA ALA A 256 -10.38 10.72 -17.67
C ALA A 256 -11.40 10.57 -16.53
N SER A 257 -12.18 9.50 -16.59
CA SER A 257 -13.18 9.20 -15.55
C SER A 257 -12.53 9.02 -14.18
N ASN A 258 -13.10 9.64 -13.14
CA ASN A 258 -12.67 9.41 -11.75
C ASN A 258 -13.27 8.14 -11.14
N GLU A 259 -14.20 7.48 -11.83
CA GLU A 259 -14.85 6.26 -11.34
C GLU A 259 -13.90 5.05 -11.40
N THR A 260 -13.02 4.99 -12.40
CA THR A 260 -12.09 3.88 -12.58
C THR A 260 -10.71 4.18 -11.99
N ALA A 261 -10.03 3.14 -11.49
CA ALA A 261 -8.66 3.29 -10.96
C ALA A 261 -7.69 3.81 -12.03
N SER A 262 -7.84 3.34 -13.27
CA SER A 262 -7.03 3.79 -14.42
C SER A 262 -7.27 5.27 -14.75
N GLY A 263 -8.53 5.71 -14.83
CA GLY A 263 -8.83 7.11 -15.10
C GLY A 263 -8.38 8.05 -13.98
N ARG A 264 -8.48 7.64 -12.71
CA ARG A 264 -7.85 8.37 -11.60
C ARG A 264 -6.34 8.49 -11.75
N ALA A 265 -5.66 7.44 -12.21
CA ALA A 265 -4.22 7.48 -12.47
C ALA A 265 -3.84 8.50 -13.55
N GLN A 266 -4.63 8.60 -14.62
CA GLN A 266 -4.44 9.62 -15.66
C GLN A 266 -4.71 11.04 -15.15
N ASN A 267 -5.65 11.21 -14.22
CA ASN A 267 -5.95 12.52 -13.60
C ASN A 267 -4.83 13.00 -12.66
N ARG A 268 -4.12 12.10 -11.99
CA ARG A 268 -2.97 12.42 -11.14
C ARG A 268 -1.74 12.74 -11.97
N ARG A 269 -1.66 13.96 -12.50
CA ARG A 269 -0.58 14.39 -13.39
C ARG A 269 -0.06 15.79 -13.09
N VAL A 270 1.14 16.10 -13.57
CA VAL A 270 1.64 17.45 -13.78
C VAL A 270 1.81 17.66 -15.27
N VAL A 271 1.23 18.75 -15.76
CA VAL A 271 1.42 19.21 -17.13
C VAL A 271 2.51 20.28 -17.13
N ILE A 272 3.47 20.11 -18.01
CA ILE A 272 4.56 21.05 -18.28
C ILE A 272 4.29 21.64 -19.66
N GLU A 273 4.29 22.96 -19.76
CA GLU A 273 4.17 23.68 -21.04
C GLU A 273 5.32 24.69 -21.16
N ILE A 274 5.98 24.71 -22.30
CA ILE A 274 7.13 25.58 -22.61
C ILE A 274 6.62 26.68 -23.55
N LYS A 275 6.93 27.93 -23.23
CA LYS A 275 6.53 29.11 -24.02
C LYS A 275 7.69 30.07 -24.22
#